data_AF-A0A7C1ILD9-F1
#
_entry.id   AF-A0A7C1ILD9-F1
#
_cell.length_a   1.000
_cell.length_b   1.000
_cell.length_c   1.000
_cell.angle_alpha   90.00
_cell.angle_beta   90.00
_cell.angle_gamma   90.00
#
_symmetry.space_group_name_H-M   'P 1'
#
loop_
_entity.id
_entity.type
_entity.pdbx_description
1 polymer ?
#
loop_
_entity_poly.entity_id
_entity_poly.type
_entity_poly.pdbx_seq_one_letter_code
_entity_poly.pdbx_strand_id
1 'polypeptide(L)'
;MKAKLTGVLVSLVLFATVVALVGAAQAGPDLVVNSIIPNCGGYLFANESNVIQAVIANTGDATAGASHASFVLSDGYSEKVDVPELAASATTTLSITDPTIRPAGTAVGITVTADCDDEVTEDNETNNDFSVVKTVMNNGYKGKRYTGGSDIATWQTFALQGNLLYSTGNSQYLSGSSTAWNSYTVDWNESDLPVPAAASIRAARLYVIFTWDKV
;
A
#
# COMPACT_ATOMS: atom_id res chain seq x y z
N MET A 1 7.34 -6.82 -107.06
CA MET A 1 7.34 -5.74 -106.07
C MET A 1 7.01 -6.33 -104.70
N LYS A 2 7.98 -6.42 -103.79
CA LYS A 2 7.76 -6.85 -102.39
C LYS A 2 7.88 -5.61 -101.50
N ALA A 3 6.79 -5.21 -100.85
CA ALA A 3 6.82 -4.15 -99.85
C ALA A 3 7.25 -4.75 -98.51
N LYS A 4 8.37 -4.28 -97.95
CA LYS A 4 8.79 -4.55 -96.57
C LYS A 4 8.11 -3.51 -95.67
N LEU A 5 7.18 -3.95 -94.83
CA LEU A 5 6.68 -3.16 -93.71
C LEU A 5 7.61 -3.41 -92.51
N THR A 6 8.36 -2.39 -92.10
CA THR A 6 9.17 -2.41 -90.88
C THR A 6 8.28 -1.98 -89.71
N GLY A 7 7.82 -2.94 -88.91
CA GLY A 7 7.10 -2.66 -87.66
C GLY A 7 8.10 -2.37 -86.53
N VAL A 8 8.01 -1.17 -85.94
CA VAL A 8 8.72 -0.83 -84.71
C VAL A 8 7.94 -1.41 -83.53
N LEU A 9 8.55 -2.33 -82.78
CA LEU A 9 8.02 -2.77 -81.49
C LEU A 9 8.28 -1.68 -80.44
N VAL A 10 7.22 -1.07 -79.93
CA VAL A 10 7.28 -0.24 -78.71
C VAL A 10 7.00 -1.16 -77.53
N SER A 11 8.05 -1.54 -76.79
CA SER A 11 7.91 -2.26 -75.53
C SER A 11 7.45 -1.28 -74.44
N LEU A 12 6.19 -1.37 -74.06
CA LEU A 12 5.63 -0.67 -72.92
C LEU A 12 5.99 -1.46 -71.65
N VAL A 13 7.00 -0.99 -70.91
CA VAL A 13 7.35 -1.56 -69.60
C VAL A 13 6.37 -1.02 -68.57
N LEU A 14 5.44 -1.87 -68.14
CA LEU A 14 4.48 -1.56 -67.08
C LEU A 14 5.19 -1.77 -65.72
N PHE A 15 5.58 -0.68 -65.05
CA PHE A 15 6.04 -0.74 -63.66
C PHE A 15 4.81 -0.87 -62.75
N ALA A 16 4.53 -2.08 -62.28
CA ALA A 16 3.56 -2.30 -61.21
C ALA A 16 4.22 -1.95 -59.88
N THR A 17 3.86 -0.80 -59.32
CA THR A 17 4.25 -0.41 -57.96
C THR A 17 3.51 -1.30 -56.98
N VAL A 18 4.22 -2.28 -56.38
CA VAL A 18 3.70 -3.05 -55.24
C VAL A 18 3.74 -2.12 -54.04
N VAL A 19 2.62 -1.50 -53.70
CA VAL A 19 2.44 -0.86 -52.40
C VAL A 19 2.18 -1.98 -51.41
N ALA A 20 3.20 -2.37 -50.66
CA ALA A 20 2.98 -3.21 -49.48
C ALA A 20 2.14 -2.40 -48.49
N LEU A 21 0.87 -2.76 -48.34
CA LEU A 21 0.10 -2.37 -47.16
C LEU A 21 0.80 -3.05 -45.98
N VAL A 22 1.67 -2.31 -45.30
CA VAL A 22 2.09 -2.69 -43.95
C VAL A 22 0.84 -2.45 -43.11
N GLY A 23 0.05 -3.50 -42.88
CA GLY A 23 -1.02 -3.44 -41.90
C GLY A 23 -0.37 -3.02 -40.59
N ALA A 24 -0.87 -1.95 -39.96
CA ALA A 24 -0.49 -1.65 -38.58
C ALA A 24 -0.77 -2.93 -37.77
N ALA A 25 0.21 -3.36 -36.97
CA ALA A 25 -0.03 -4.42 -36.00
C ALA A 25 -1.28 -4.03 -35.20
N GLN A 26 -2.26 -4.93 -35.13
CA GLN A 26 -3.47 -4.67 -34.37
C GLN A 26 -3.06 -4.54 -32.91
N ALA A 27 -3.17 -3.33 -32.37
CA ALA A 27 -2.78 -3.05 -31.00
C ALA A 27 -3.67 -3.87 -30.05
N GLY A 28 -3.03 -4.64 -29.18
CA GLY A 28 -3.64 -5.57 -28.24
C GLY A 28 -3.76 -4.97 -26.83
N PRO A 29 -4.29 -5.75 -25.88
CA PRO A 29 -4.17 -5.44 -24.46
C PRO A 29 -2.72 -5.63 -23.97
N ASP A 30 -2.39 -5.03 -22.84
CA ASP A 30 -1.09 -5.17 -22.16
C ASP A 30 -1.32 -4.95 -20.66
N LEU A 31 -1.41 -6.03 -19.89
CA LEU A 31 -1.68 -6.05 -18.46
C LEU A 31 -0.36 -5.98 -17.68
N VAL A 32 -0.25 -4.94 -16.87
CA VAL A 32 0.90 -4.72 -16.00
C VAL A 32 0.47 -4.58 -14.55
N VAL A 33 1.29 -5.05 -13.62
CA VAL A 33 1.11 -4.74 -12.20
C VAL A 33 1.75 -3.39 -11.90
N ASN A 34 0.93 -2.36 -11.73
CA ASN A 34 1.36 -0.99 -11.53
C ASN A 34 1.89 -0.72 -10.10
N SER A 35 1.35 -1.39 -9.08
CA SER A 35 1.84 -1.22 -7.70
C SER A 35 1.41 -2.35 -6.77
N ILE A 36 2.18 -2.55 -5.69
CA ILE A 36 1.86 -3.45 -4.57
C ILE A 36 1.97 -2.66 -3.26
N ILE A 37 0.88 -2.59 -2.49
CA ILE A 37 0.77 -1.81 -1.25
C ILE A 37 0.19 -2.71 -0.14
N PRO A 38 1.02 -3.15 0.82
CA PRO A 38 0.53 -3.82 2.01
C PRO A 38 -0.02 -2.85 3.04
N ASN A 39 -1.20 -3.16 3.58
CA ASN A 39 -1.96 -2.40 4.58
C ASN A 39 -2.07 -0.89 4.28
N CYS A 40 -2.68 -0.15 5.20
CA CYS A 40 -2.62 1.31 5.16
C CYS A 40 -1.18 1.77 5.46
N GLY A 41 -0.55 2.44 4.48
CA GLY A 41 0.79 3.00 4.61
C GLY A 41 1.92 2.19 3.96
N GLY A 42 1.64 1.03 3.36
CA GLY A 42 2.63 0.28 2.59
C GLY A 42 3.60 -0.57 3.43
N TYR A 43 3.19 -0.95 4.65
CA TYR A 43 3.97 -1.73 5.61
C TYR A 43 3.31 -3.08 5.89
N LEU A 44 4.12 -4.11 6.11
CA LEU A 44 3.68 -5.35 6.76
C LEU A 44 3.85 -5.19 8.27
N PHE A 45 2.90 -5.70 9.05
CA PHE A 45 2.92 -5.64 10.50
C PHE A 45 3.15 -7.01 11.13
N ALA A 46 3.96 -7.01 12.18
CA ALA A 46 4.31 -8.18 12.95
C ALA A 46 3.13 -8.68 13.79
N ASN A 47 3.14 -9.98 14.08
CA ASN A 47 2.21 -10.64 15.00
C ASN A 47 0.72 -10.51 14.60
N GLU A 48 0.44 -10.29 13.32
CA GLU A 48 -0.91 -10.22 12.75
C GLU A 48 -0.93 -10.63 11.27
N SER A 49 -2.12 -10.91 10.76
CA SER A 49 -2.37 -11.04 9.33
C SER A 49 -2.29 -9.68 8.64
N ASN A 50 -1.96 -9.68 7.35
CA ASN A 50 -1.72 -8.47 6.58
C ASN A 50 -2.61 -8.44 5.34
N VAL A 51 -3.20 -7.29 5.04
CA VAL A 51 -3.90 -7.07 3.78
C VAL A 51 -2.88 -6.62 2.74
N ILE A 52 -2.87 -7.23 1.56
CA ILE A 52 -1.99 -6.82 0.46
C ILE A 52 -2.87 -6.41 -0.71
N GLN A 53 -2.69 -5.18 -1.18
CA GLN A 53 -3.38 -4.66 -2.35
C GLN A 53 -2.41 -4.55 -3.52
N ALA A 54 -2.90 -4.86 -4.72
CA ALA A 54 -2.17 -4.62 -5.95
C ALA A 54 -3.06 -3.90 -6.96
N VAL A 55 -2.46 -2.99 -7.74
CA VAL A 55 -3.15 -2.31 -8.84
C VAL A 55 -2.68 -2.93 -10.14
N ILE A 56 -3.62 -3.49 -10.89
CA ILE A 56 -3.38 -3.98 -12.26
C ILE A 56 -3.88 -2.92 -13.23
N ALA A 57 -3.11 -2.64 -14.26
CA ALA A 57 -3.43 -1.68 -15.30
C ALA A 57 -3.38 -2.37 -16.66
N ASN A 58 -4.31 -2.04 -17.55
CA ASN A 58 -4.19 -2.35 -18.97
C ASN A 58 -3.55 -1.13 -19.66
N THR A 59 -2.27 -1.21 -19.98
CA THR A 59 -1.49 -0.18 -20.68
C THR A 59 -1.55 -0.30 -22.21
N GLY A 60 -2.23 -1.32 -22.72
CA GLY A 60 -2.46 -1.52 -24.15
C GLY A 60 -3.60 -0.68 -24.71
N ASP A 61 -3.82 -0.81 -26.01
CA ASP A 61 -4.81 -0.04 -26.77
C ASP A 61 -6.12 -0.82 -27.01
N ALA A 62 -6.19 -2.10 -26.61
CA ALA A 62 -7.40 -2.91 -26.67
C ALA A 62 -7.88 -3.37 -25.28
N THR A 63 -9.12 -3.80 -25.20
CA THR A 63 -9.70 -4.39 -23.98
C THR A 63 -9.07 -5.74 -23.67
N ALA A 64 -8.59 -5.93 -22.44
CA ALA A 64 -8.18 -7.21 -21.89
C ALA A 64 -9.41 -7.93 -21.34
N GLY A 65 -9.56 -9.21 -21.68
CA GLY A 65 -10.61 -10.06 -21.11
C GLY A 65 -10.45 -10.26 -19.60
N ALA A 66 -11.44 -10.89 -18.96
CA ALA A 66 -11.27 -11.33 -17.58
C ALA A 66 -10.20 -12.44 -17.50
N SER A 67 -9.39 -12.41 -16.45
CA SER A 67 -8.27 -13.33 -16.20
C SER A 67 -8.03 -13.51 -14.71
N HIS A 68 -6.89 -14.07 -14.31
CA HIS A 68 -6.47 -14.18 -12.92
C HIS A 68 -5.13 -13.51 -12.64
N ALA A 69 -4.96 -13.04 -11.41
CA ALA A 69 -3.67 -12.60 -10.89
C ALA A 69 -3.24 -13.46 -9.71
N SER A 70 -1.95 -13.79 -9.65
CA SER A 70 -1.36 -14.50 -8.53
C SER A 70 -0.59 -13.55 -7.62
N PHE A 71 -0.77 -13.71 -6.31
CA PHE A 71 0.07 -13.13 -5.27
C PHE A 71 0.95 -14.25 -4.72
N VAL A 72 2.27 -14.10 -4.76
CA VAL A 72 3.23 -15.08 -4.26
C VAL A 72 4.19 -14.39 -3.31
N LEU A 73 4.23 -14.87 -2.07
CA LEU A 73 5.15 -14.38 -1.05
C LEU A 73 6.37 -15.30 -0.95
N SER A 74 7.53 -14.72 -0.66
CA SER A 74 8.81 -15.43 -0.63
C SER A 74 8.93 -16.53 0.42
N ASP A 75 8.00 -16.56 1.38
CA ASP A 75 7.92 -17.59 2.41
C ASP A 75 6.89 -18.69 2.11
N GLY A 76 6.34 -18.70 0.89
CA GLY A 76 5.55 -19.81 0.35
C GLY A 76 4.04 -19.61 0.45
N TYR A 77 3.54 -18.52 1.05
CA TYR A 77 2.12 -18.19 0.95
C TYR A 77 1.80 -17.67 -0.46
N SER A 78 0.69 -18.12 -1.02
CA SER A 78 0.20 -17.64 -2.30
C SER A 78 -1.32 -17.66 -2.38
N GLU A 79 -1.90 -16.72 -3.11
CA GLU A 79 -3.33 -16.64 -3.37
C GLU A 79 -3.57 -16.18 -4.82
N LYS A 80 -4.59 -16.73 -5.48
CA LYS A 80 -4.99 -16.34 -6.84
C LYS A 80 -6.34 -15.63 -6.77
N VAL A 81 -6.48 -14.54 -7.52
CA VAL A 81 -7.66 -13.64 -7.47
C VAL A 81 -8.13 -13.33 -8.88
N ASP A 82 -9.44 -13.26 -9.07
CA ASP A 82 -10.06 -12.90 -10.34
C ASP A 82 -9.76 -11.43 -10.71
N VAL A 83 -9.39 -11.21 -11.98
CA VAL A 83 -9.25 -9.90 -12.61
C VAL A 83 -10.46 -9.70 -13.52
N PRO A 84 -11.27 -8.66 -13.32
CA PRO A 84 -12.35 -8.36 -14.26
C PRO A 84 -11.79 -7.92 -15.62
N GLU A 85 -12.65 -7.91 -16.64
CA GLU A 85 -12.33 -7.27 -17.92
C GLU A 85 -11.85 -5.83 -17.71
N LEU A 86 -10.77 -5.45 -18.40
CA LEU A 86 -10.18 -4.11 -18.33
C LEU A 86 -10.12 -3.48 -19.72
N ALA A 87 -10.88 -2.40 -19.91
CA ALA A 87 -10.73 -1.55 -21.09
C ALA A 87 -9.30 -0.99 -21.20
N ALA A 88 -8.91 -0.55 -22.40
CA ALA A 88 -7.65 0.15 -22.63
C ALA A 88 -7.48 1.32 -21.63
N SER A 89 -6.28 1.46 -21.07
CA SER A 89 -5.93 2.45 -20.02
C SER A 89 -6.71 2.34 -18.70
N ALA A 90 -7.54 1.30 -18.50
CA ALA A 90 -8.24 1.09 -17.25
C ALA A 90 -7.36 0.41 -16.18
N THR A 91 -7.77 0.51 -14.92
CA THR A 91 -7.09 -0.15 -13.80
C THR A 91 -8.11 -0.81 -12.87
N THR A 92 -7.68 -1.84 -12.15
CA THR A 92 -8.42 -2.44 -11.05
C THR A 92 -7.50 -2.62 -9.83
N THR A 93 -8.09 -2.62 -8.64
CA THR A 93 -7.38 -2.90 -7.39
C THR A 93 -7.84 -4.24 -6.83
N LEU A 94 -6.90 -5.16 -6.69
CA LEU A 94 -7.11 -6.45 -6.06
C LEU A 94 -6.65 -6.42 -4.61
N SER A 95 -7.21 -7.27 -3.77
CA SER A 95 -6.88 -7.35 -2.35
C SER A 95 -6.92 -8.79 -1.85
N ILE A 96 -5.86 -9.21 -1.17
CA ILE A 96 -5.78 -10.49 -0.46
C ILE A 96 -5.54 -10.28 1.03
N THR A 97 -5.82 -11.31 1.83
CA THR A 97 -5.45 -11.33 3.26
C THR A 97 -4.42 -12.42 3.50
N ASP A 98 -3.16 -12.04 3.65
CA ASP A 98 -2.08 -12.94 4.03
C ASP A 98 -2.20 -13.30 5.53
N PRO A 99 -2.49 -14.57 5.89
CA PRO A 99 -2.66 -15.00 7.26
C PRO A 99 -1.33 -15.27 7.98
N THR A 100 -0.20 -15.20 7.28
CA THR A 100 1.11 -15.59 7.80
C THR A 100 1.57 -14.62 8.89
N ILE A 101 1.73 -15.15 10.10
CA ILE A 101 2.17 -14.37 11.26
C ILE A 101 3.70 -14.33 11.30
N ARG A 102 4.27 -13.13 11.28
CA ARG A 102 5.73 -12.91 11.22
C ARG A 102 6.23 -12.05 12.39
N PRO A 103 7.48 -12.26 12.84
CA PRO A 103 8.14 -11.31 13.73
C PRO A 103 8.57 -10.05 12.98
N ALA A 104 8.76 -8.95 13.71
CA ALA A 104 9.33 -7.73 13.14
C ALA A 104 10.77 -7.96 12.68
N GLY A 105 11.17 -7.27 11.60
CA GLY A 105 12.48 -7.40 10.96
C GLY A 105 12.55 -8.47 9.87
N THR A 106 11.56 -9.34 9.72
CA THR A 106 11.50 -10.31 8.62
C THR A 106 11.38 -9.59 7.28
N ALA A 107 12.24 -9.92 6.32
CA ALA A 107 12.09 -9.47 4.94
C ALA A 107 11.14 -10.43 4.19
N VAL A 108 10.15 -9.87 3.51
CA VAL A 108 9.16 -10.61 2.72
C VAL A 108 9.17 -10.06 1.30
N GLY A 109 9.51 -10.90 0.34
CA GLY A 109 9.29 -10.64 -1.07
C GLY A 109 7.83 -10.89 -1.41
N ILE A 110 7.20 -9.98 -2.13
CA ILE A 110 5.84 -10.10 -2.64
C ILE A 110 5.94 -9.91 -4.15
N THR A 111 5.58 -10.94 -4.90
CA THR A 111 5.43 -10.89 -6.36
C THR A 111 3.95 -10.98 -6.69
N VAL A 112 3.49 -10.09 -7.55
CA VAL A 112 2.17 -10.21 -8.17
C VAL A 112 2.37 -10.38 -9.66
N THR A 113 1.66 -11.33 -10.24
CA THR A 113 1.68 -11.61 -11.68
C THR A 113 0.25 -11.44 -12.20
N ALA A 114 0.02 -10.45 -13.05
CA ALA A 114 -1.22 -10.32 -13.81
C ALA A 114 -1.31 -11.45 -14.86
N ASP A 115 -2.53 -11.83 -15.25
CA ASP A 115 -2.79 -12.92 -16.20
C ASP A 115 -1.97 -14.19 -15.96
N CYS A 116 -1.91 -14.65 -14.70
CA CYS A 116 -0.96 -15.68 -14.30
C CYS A 116 -1.22 -17.08 -14.87
N ASP A 117 -2.34 -17.27 -15.57
CA ASP A 117 -2.70 -18.51 -16.26
C ASP A 117 -2.60 -18.37 -17.80
N ASP A 118 -2.05 -17.27 -18.32
CA ASP A 118 -1.90 -16.94 -19.76
C ASP A 118 -3.24 -16.97 -20.53
N GLU A 119 -4.27 -16.30 -20.00
CA GLU A 119 -5.66 -16.35 -20.49
C GLU A 119 -5.96 -15.23 -21.49
N VAL A 120 -5.21 -14.13 -21.45
CA VAL A 120 -5.31 -12.99 -22.35
C VAL A 120 -4.06 -12.96 -23.22
N THR A 121 -4.22 -12.96 -24.54
CA THR A 121 -3.07 -12.70 -25.44
C THR A 121 -2.78 -11.22 -25.46
N GLU A 122 -1.59 -10.85 -25.00
CA GLU A 122 -1.14 -9.48 -24.81
C GLU A 122 -0.07 -9.08 -25.85
N ASP A 123 0.14 -7.77 -26.00
CA ASP A 123 1.21 -7.24 -26.85
C ASP A 123 2.60 -7.53 -26.26
N ASN A 124 2.68 -7.69 -24.94
CA ASN A 124 3.89 -8.04 -24.22
C ASN A 124 3.55 -8.99 -23.07
N GLU A 125 4.03 -10.23 -23.14
CA GLU A 125 3.80 -11.26 -22.10
C GLU A 125 4.90 -11.27 -21.02
N THR A 126 5.76 -10.26 -20.99
CA THR A 126 6.99 -10.25 -20.17
C THR A 126 7.04 -9.15 -19.12
N ASN A 127 5.95 -8.40 -18.95
CA ASN A 127 5.79 -7.27 -18.03
C ASN A 127 4.59 -7.43 -17.09
N ASN A 128 4.05 -8.64 -17.00
CA ASN A 128 2.91 -8.99 -16.17
C ASN A 128 3.30 -9.14 -14.68
N ASP A 129 4.59 -9.33 -14.39
CA ASP A 129 5.10 -9.47 -13.03
C ASP A 129 5.64 -8.16 -12.43
N PHE A 130 5.36 -7.97 -11.14
CA PHE A 130 5.99 -6.92 -10.34
C PHE A 130 6.31 -7.44 -8.94
N SER A 131 7.52 -7.14 -8.46
CA SER A 131 7.99 -7.59 -7.15
C SER A 131 8.40 -6.43 -6.26
N VAL A 132 8.04 -6.54 -4.98
CA VAL A 132 8.52 -5.65 -3.91
C VAL A 132 9.05 -6.47 -2.74
N VAL A 133 10.07 -5.94 -2.06
CA VAL A 133 10.52 -6.49 -0.77
C VAL A 133 10.10 -5.54 0.34
N LYS A 134 9.46 -6.08 1.37
CA LYS A 134 8.97 -5.34 2.53
C LYS A 134 9.56 -5.92 3.80
N THR A 135 10.02 -5.05 4.69
CA THR A 135 10.42 -5.46 6.04
C THR A 135 9.21 -5.39 6.94
N VAL A 136 8.92 -6.46 7.68
CA VAL A 136 7.85 -6.51 8.66
C VAL A 136 8.17 -5.56 9.82
N MET A 137 7.23 -4.69 10.16
CA MET A 137 7.38 -3.66 11.19
C MET A 137 6.50 -3.96 12.40
N ASN A 138 6.89 -3.43 13.55
CA ASN A 138 5.99 -3.34 14.68
C ASN A 138 4.96 -2.24 14.43
N ASN A 139 3.66 -2.55 14.57
CA ASN A 139 2.63 -1.53 14.52
C ASN A 139 2.70 -0.65 15.79
N GLY A 140 3.15 0.59 15.63
CA GLY A 140 3.37 1.53 16.74
C GLY A 140 2.09 1.92 17.50
N TYR A 141 0.91 1.69 16.91
CA TYR A 141 -0.37 1.87 17.60
C TYR A 141 -0.70 0.72 18.57
N LYS A 142 0.03 -0.39 18.50
CA LYS A 142 -0.13 -1.51 19.43
C LYS A 142 0.80 -1.34 20.63
N GLY A 143 0.29 -1.70 21.82
CA GLY A 143 1.09 -1.67 23.04
C GLY A 143 2.31 -2.60 22.97
N LYS A 144 3.35 -2.28 23.77
CA LYS A 144 4.64 -3.00 23.79
C LYS A 144 4.52 -4.52 23.86
N ARG A 145 3.54 -5.03 24.62
CA ARG A 145 3.24 -6.48 24.71
C ARG A 145 3.08 -7.14 23.34
N TYR A 146 2.44 -6.46 22.39
CA TYR A 146 2.13 -6.99 21.06
C TYR A 146 3.26 -6.78 20.04
N THR A 147 4.35 -6.14 20.46
CA THR A 147 5.52 -5.82 19.63
C THR A 147 6.82 -6.39 20.23
N GLY A 148 6.69 -7.39 21.12
CA GLY A 148 7.82 -8.08 21.77
C GLY A 148 8.44 -7.33 22.94
N GLY A 149 7.86 -6.21 23.36
CA GLY A 149 8.28 -5.45 24.53
C GLY A 149 7.65 -5.94 25.82
N SER A 150 8.26 -5.58 26.94
CA SER A 150 7.73 -5.87 28.26
C SER A 150 6.46 -5.08 28.55
N ASP A 151 5.61 -5.65 29.40
CA ASP A 151 4.56 -4.88 30.05
C ASP A 151 5.13 -3.75 30.91
N ILE A 152 4.30 -2.75 31.15
CA ILE A 152 4.58 -1.74 32.16
C ILE A 152 4.51 -2.45 33.52
N ALA A 153 5.67 -2.79 34.06
CA ALA A 153 5.82 -3.40 35.38
C ALA A 153 5.81 -2.36 36.52
N THR A 154 5.88 -1.07 36.18
CA THR A 154 5.81 0.04 37.14
C THR A 154 4.36 0.36 37.45
N TRP A 155 3.78 -0.44 38.34
CA TRP A 155 2.49 -0.16 38.95
C TRP A 155 2.67 0.23 40.41
N GLN A 156 1.96 1.26 40.84
CA GLN A 156 1.80 1.56 42.26
C GLN A 156 0.32 1.46 42.60
N THR A 157 -0.03 0.36 43.27
CA THR A 157 -1.39 0.15 43.75
C THR A 157 -1.60 0.92 45.05
N PHE A 158 -2.81 1.45 45.22
CA PHE A 158 -3.17 2.21 46.40
C PHE A 158 -4.59 1.86 46.80
N ALA A 159 -4.75 1.24 47.97
CA ALA A 159 -6.05 1.01 48.56
C ALA A 159 -6.48 2.30 49.28
N LEU A 160 -7.51 2.98 48.76
CA LEU A 160 -8.08 4.18 49.36
C LEU A 160 -9.51 3.90 49.84
N GLN A 161 -9.79 4.20 51.10
CA GLN A 161 -11.16 4.34 51.60
C GLN A 161 -11.51 5.83 51.60
N GLY A 162 -11.95 6.32 50.45
CA GLY A 162 -12.15 7.75 50.19
C GLY A 162 -12.31 8.03 48.70
N ASN A 163 -12.27 9.31 48.32
CA ASN A 163 -12.46 9.75 46.93
C ASN A 163 -11.15 10.06 46.23
N LEU A 164 -11.15 9.92 44.89
CA LEU A 164 -10.10 10.39 44.01
C LEU A 164 -10.60 11.67 43.31
N LEU A 165 -9.82 12.74 43.40
CA LEU A 165 -10.00 13.93 42.57
C LEU A 165 -8.90 13.98 41.52
N TYR A 166 -9.25 14.39 40.31
CA TYR A 166 -8.29 14.66 39.25
C TYR A 166 -8.74 15.90 38.47
N SER A 167 -7.77 16.66 37.99
CA SER A 167 -8.02 17.73 37.04
C SER A 167 -6.79 17.97 36.18
N THR A 168 -7.04 18.29 34.92
CA THR A 168 -6.03 18.74 33.97
C THR A 168 -5.74 20.25 34.10
N GLY A 169 -6.45 20.97 34.98
CA GLY A 169 -6.38 22.43 35.04
C GLY A 169 -6.76 23.01 33.67
N ASN A 170 -6.00 24.00 33.21
CA ASN A 170 -6.11 24.52 31.84
C ASN A 170 -5.21 23.79 30.82
N SER A 171 -4.71 22.59 31.13
CA SER A 171 -3.79 21.89 30.24
C SER A 171 -4.45 21.53 28.90
N GLN A 172 -3.69 21.60 27.82
CA GLN A 172 -4.07 21.23 26.46
C GLN A 172 -2.90 20.51 25.79
N TYR A 173 -3.22 19.62 24.85
CA TYR A 173 -2.20 19.06 23.98
C TYR A 173 -1.62 20.19 23.13
N LEU A 174 -0.32 20.42 23.30
CA LEU A 174 0.46 21.25 22.41
C LEU A 174 1.20 20.24 21.50
N SER A 175 1.37 20.54 20.20
CA SER A 175 2.17 19.71 19.24
C SER A 175 3.55 20.29 18.90
N GLY A 176 4.63 19.57 19.22
CA GLY A 176 6.01 20.07 19.08
C GLY A 176 6.45 20.21 17.63
N SER A 177 5.72 19.57 16.71
CA SER A 177 5.96 19.60 15.27
C SER A 177 5.34 20.80 14.56
N SER A 178 4.21 21.32 15.06
CA SER A 178 3.48 22.44 14.43
C SER A 178 3.62 23.74 15.20
N THR A 179 3.91 23.68 16.51
CA THR A 179 4.17 24.86 17.34
C THR A 179 5.37 24.54 18.22
N ALA A 180 6.54 25.03 17.86
CA ALA A 180 7.71 24.87 18.73
C ALA A 180 7.50 25.67 20.03
N TRP A 181 7.61 25.01 21.18
CA TRP A 181 7.64 25.67 22.49
C TRP A 181 8.94 25.33 23.22
N ASN A 182 9.35 26.23 24.12
CA ASN A 182 10.45 26.00 25.04
C ASN A 182 9.97 25.95 26.50
N SER A 183 8.72 26.33 26.75
CA SER A 183 8.08 26.35 28.06
C SER A 183 6.57 26.23 27.88
N TYR A 184 5.91 25.47 28.75
CA TYR A 184 4.46 25.34 28.80
C TYR A 184 4.01 25.42 30.26
N THR A 185 3.20 26.44 30.57
CA THR A 185 2.65 26.65 31.92
C THR A 185 1.23 26.14 31.95
N VAL A 186 0.91 25.36 32.98
CA VAL A 186 -0.44 24.90 33.28
C VAL A 186 -0.83 25.46 34.64
N ASP A 187 -2.04 26.00 34.70
CA ASP A 187 -2.62 26.57 35.90
C ASP A 187 -3.78 25.67 36.40
N TRP A 188 -3.87 25.55 37.72
CA TRP A 188 -4.98 24.92 38.42
C TRP A 188 -5.53 25.93 39.43
N ASN A 189 -6.85 26.01 39.50
CA ASN A 189 -7.57 26.77 40.51
C ASN A 189 -8.11 25.85 41.61
N GLU A 190 -8.45 26.40 42.77
CA GLU A 190 -9.02 25.63 43.89
C GLU A 190 -10.30 24.87 43.49
N SER A 191 -11.10 25.45 42.60
CA SER A 191 -12.31 24.82 42.04
C SER A 191 -12.03 23.57 41.20
N ASP A 192 -10.81 23.42 40.66
CA ASP A 192 -10.44 22.29 39.82
C ASP A 192 -10.25 21.00 40.64
N LEU A 193 -9.94 21.14 41.94
CA LEU A 193 -9.72 20.03 42.86
C LEU A 193 -10.43 20.32 44.20
N PRO A 194 -11.77 20.27 44.25
CA PRO A 194 -12.56 20.66 45.42
C PRO A 194 -12.47 19.61 46.53
N VAL A 195 -11.37 19.62 47.29
CA VAL A 195 -11.16 18.76 48.45
C VAL A 195 -12.15 19.15 49.55
N PRO A 196 -13.01 18.24 50.05
CA PRO A 196 -13.94 18.57 51.13
C PRO A 196 -13.20 19.04 52.38
N ALA A 197 -13.71 20.06 53.07
CA ALA A 197 -13.03 20.69 54.22
C ALA A 197 -12.71 19.70 55.37
N ALA A 198 -13.51 18.64 55.54
CA ALA A 198 -13.29 17.62 56.55
C ALA A 198 -12.41 16.44 56.06
N ALA A 199 -11.96 16.45 54.81
CA ALA A 199 -11.13 15.40 54.23
C ALA A 199 -9.64 15.61 54.55
N SER A 200 -8.90 14.52 54.67
CA SER A 200 -7.44 14.53 54.70
C SER A 200 -6.89 14.04 53.35
N ILE A 201 -5.84 14.70 52.86
CA ILE A 201 -5.17 14.31 51.61
C ILE A 201 -4.14 13.24 51.93
N ARG A 202 -4.33 12.03 51.37
CA ARG A 202 -3.40 10.92 51.58
C ARG A 202 -2.26 10.90 50.55
N ALA A 203 -2.52 11.38 49.33
CA ALA A 203 -1.52 11.52 48.29
C ALA A 203 -1.97 12.58 47.27
N ALA A 204 -1.01 13.35 46.75
CA ALA A 204 -1.19 14.23 45.60
C ALA A 204 -0.12 13.85 44.56
N ARG A 205 -0.53 13.71 43.30
CA ARG A 205 0.36 13.33 42.19
C ARG A 205 0.15 14.26 41.01
N LEU A 206 1.24 14.71 40.41
CA LEU A 206 1.25 15.40 39.13
C LEU A 206 1.65 14.41 38.04
N TYR A 207 0.79 14.25 37.03
CA TYR A 207 1.10 13.44 35.86
C TYR A 207 1.38 14.37 34.68
N VAL A 208 2.60 14.30 34.14
CA VAL A 208 2.95 14.99 32.90
C VAL A 208 2.88 13.97 31.78
N ILE A 209 1.85 14.09 30.95
CA ILE A 209 1.65 13.23 29.78
C ILE A 209 2.23 13.96 28.59
N PHE A 210 3.18 13.34 27.90
CA PHE A 210 3.76 13.87 26.68
C PHE A 210 3.77 12.78 25.60
N THR A 211 3.67 13.21 24.34
CA THR A 211 3.92 12.36 23.19
C THR A 211 4.74 13.18 22.21
N TRP A 212 5.90 12.65 21.80
CA TRP A 212 6.89 13.31 20.94
C TRP A 212 7.43 14.62 21.55
N ASP A 213 8.63 14.53 22.15
CA ASP A 213 9.36 15.72 22.62
C ASP A 213 9.89 16.53 21.42
N LYS A 214 10.26 17.80 21.66
CA LYS A 214 10.96 18.61 20.68
C LYS A 214 12.29 17.92 20.32
N VAL A 215 12.56 17.75 19.03
CA VAL A 215 13.88 17.35 18.54
C VAL A 215 14.85 18.52 18.66
#